data_AF-U2G5S0-F1
#
_entry.id   AF-U2G5S0-F1
#
_cell.length_a   1.000
_cell.length_b   1.000
_cell.length_c   1.000
_cell.angle_alpha   90.00
_cell.angle_beta   90.00
_cell.angle_gamma   90.00
#
_symmetry.space_group_name_H-M   'P 1'
#
loop_
_entity.id
_entity.type
_entity.pdbx_description
1 polymer ?
#
loop_
_entity_poly.entity_id
_entity_poly.type
_entity_poly.pdbx_seq_one_letter_code
_entity_poly.pdbx_strand_id
1 'polypeptide(L)'
;MTQAVQGASSGLKAGTHFFVSTPVEIDGFEWRCIVRQSELGWPEKHHEFRPVGSQAWHADSDWMGGDSQIGDIPESIAQKVDSEVHEQITKAMSGEFVPNANMIRAAENLLLSMSHEDVVRPVVVAYETEILTRHQFRIARKYVEHGCDDVVILDRKRSYMLEQSDFAIYLKQCFEARDAAGLKVRAPDNCPLLEAENTRIQAENLLLTAMAELPNLAAIGKPWLTLEARKRAIDLTLDMLAPFCGDADGIINRLMAA
;
A
#
# COMPACT_ATOMS: atom_id res chain seq x y z
N MET A 1 -14.84 41.32 7.65
CA MET A 1 -13.55 40.91 8.24
C MET A 1 -13.66 39.43 8.57
N THR A 2 -13.13 38.56 7.71
CA THR A 2 -12.96 37.15 8.04
C THR A 2 -11.64 36.74 7.42
N GLN A 3 -10.60 36.69 8.26
CA GLN A 3 -9.28 36.20 7.88
C GLN A 3 -9.39 34.71 7.59
N ALA A 4 -9.00 34.31 6.37
CA ALA A 4 -8.64 32.93 6.11
C ALA A 4 -7.31 32.66 6.82
N VAL A 5 -7.36 31.79 7.82
CA VAL A 5 -6.17 31.27 8.50
C VAL A 5 -5.38 30.45 7.49
N GLN A 6 -4.22 30.96 7.09
CA GLN A 6 -3.17 30.18 6.44
C GLN A 6 -2.68 29.12 7.43
N GLY A 7 -3.18 27.90 7.29
CA GLY A 7 -2.58 26.73 7.91
C GLY A 7 -1.29 26.38 7.18
N ALA A 8 -0.15 26.73 7.77
CA ALA A 8 1.15 26.29 7.30
C ALA A 8 1.23 24.76 7.39
N SER A 9 1.12 24.08 6.24
CA SER A 9 1.44 22.67 6.12
C SER A 9 2.94 22.50 6.39
N SER A 10 3.30 21.76 7.44
CA SER A 10 4.67 21.31 7.68
C SER A 10 5.07 20.18 6.71
N GLY A 11 4.78 20.36 5.43
CA GLY A 11 5.18 19.49 4.33
C GLY A 11 6.44 20.04 3.67
N LEU A 12 7.27 19.16 3.12
CA LEU A 12 8.42 19.56 2.30
C LEU A 12 7.94 20.50 1.17
N LYS A 13 8.75 21.51 0.85
CA LYS A 13 8.40 22.46 -0.20
C LYS A 13 8.31 21.73 -1.55
N ALA A 14 7.33 22.08 -2.37
CA ALA A 14 7.29 21.63 -3.75
C ALA A 14 8.64 21.91 -4.44
N GLY A 15 9.12 20.96 -5.23
CA GLY A 15 10.44 20.97 -5.86
C GLY A 15 11.59 20.44 -4.98
N THR A 16 11.35 20.06 -3.72
CA THR A 16 12.41 19.45 -2.89
C THR A 16 12.81 18.10 -3.47
N HIS A 17 14.09 17.92 -3.81
CA HIS A 17 14.63 16.65 -4.30
C HIS A 17 14.82 15.67 -3.13
N PHE A 18 14.25 14.47 -3.27
CA PHE A 18 14.42 13.33 -2.37
C PHE A 18 15.60 12.45 -2.77
N PHE A 19 15.78 12.31 -4.08
CA PHE A 19 16.75 11.44 -4.69
C PHE A 19 17.11 12.00 -6.06
N VAL A 20 18.39 11.94 -6.40
CA VAL A 20 18.90 12.26 -7.74
C VAL A 20 19.83 11.11 -8.12
N SER A 21 19.52 10.40 -9.20
CA SER A 21 20.37 9.31 -9.69
C SER A 21 21.71 9.85 -10.21
N THR A 22 22.70 8.97 -10.32
CA THR A 22 23.89 9.29 -11.11
C THR A 22 23.47 9.49 -12.57
N PRO A 23 24.07 10.45 -13.28
CA PRO A 23 23.88 10.61 -14.72
C PRO A 23 24.29 9.38 -15.52
N VAL A 24 23.53 9.07 -16.57
CA VAL A 24 23.75 7.97 -17.51
C VAL A 24 23.90 8.53 -18.91
N GLU A 25 24.95 8.16 -19.64
CA GLU A 25 25.11 8.57 -21.02
C GLU A 25 24.32 7.67 -21.98
N ILE A 26 23.40 8.27 -22.75
CA ILE A 26 22.60 7.61 -23.79
C ILE A 26 22.52 8.56 -24.99
N ASP A 27 22.95 8.07 -26.17
CA ASP A 27 22.89 8.78 -27.45
C ASP A 27 23.51 10.19 -27.45
N GLY A 28 24.61 10.39 -26.70
CA GLY A 28 25.32 11.68 -26.60
C GLY A 28 24.73 12.66 -25.59
N PHE A 29 23.79 12.20 -24.76
CA PHE A 29 23.18 12.96 -23.68
C PHE A 29 23.35 12.24 -22.34
N GLU A 30 23.58 12.99 -21.28
CA GLU A 30 23.52 12.49 -19.93
C GLU A 30 22.10 12.63 -19.38
N TRP A 31 21.58 11.55 -18.81
CA TRP A 31 20.22 11.43 -18.25
C TRP A 31 20.28 11.15 -16.76
N ARG A 32 19.38 11.75 -15.98
CA ARG A 32 19.21 11.43 -14.56
C ARG A 32 17.75 11.39 -14.18
N CYS A 33 17.45 10.64 -13.14
CA CYS A 33 16.15 10.63 -12.52
C CYS A 33 16.17 11.45 -11.23
N ILE A 34 15.13 12.24 -11.04
CA ILE A 34 14.90 13.03 -9.84
C ILE A 34 13.57 12.59 -9.26
N VAL A 35 13.59 12.18 -7.99
CA VAL A 35 12.36 12.06 -7.21
C VAL A 35 12.21 13.37 -6.45
N ARG A 36 11.16 14.14 -6.71
CA ARG A 36 10.93 15.43 -6.07
C ARG A 36 9.52 15.56 -5.51
N GLN A 37 9.35 16.44 -4.53
CA GLN A 37 8.05 16.75 -3.97
C GLN A 37 7.24 17.55 -5.00
N SER A 38 6.11 17.02 -5.44
CA SER A 38 5.18 17.71 -6.34
C SER A 38 4.51 18.90 -5.67
N GLU A 39 3.85 19.74 -6.48
CA GLU A 39 2.99 20.83 -5.99
C GLU A 39 1.82 20.31 -5.15
N LEU A 40 1.39 19.07 -5.41
CA LEU A 40 0.32 18.38 -4.69
C LEU A 40 0.81 17.64 -3.43
N GLY A 41 2.12 17.70 -3.14
CA GLY A 41 2.70 17.18 -1.91
C GLY A 41 3.05 15.69 -1.92
N TRP A 42 3.09 15.05 -3.10
CA TRP A 42 3.51 13.66 -3.30
C TRP A 42 4.88 13.59 -3.99
N PRO A 43 5.72 12.58 -3.72
CA PRO A 43 6.92 12.36 -4.51
C PRO A 43 6.55 11.99 -5.95
N GLU A 44 7.14 12.69 -6.91
CA GLU A 44 7.02 12.42 -8.33
C GLU A 44 8.39 12.12 -8.93
N LYS A 45 8.42 11.12 -9.81
CA LYS A 45 9.58 10.80 -10.64
C LYS A 45 9.60 11.73 -11.85
N HIS A 46 10.72 12.40 -12.06
CA HIS A 46 10.98 13.24 -13.23
C HIS A 46 12.31 12.81 -13.84
N HIS A 47 12.44 12.85 -15.16
CA HIS A 47 13.73 12.67 -15.81
C HIS A 47 14.26 14.02 -16.27
N GLU A 48 15.57 14.19 -16.13
CA GLU A 48 16.27 15.33 -16.68
C GLU A 48 17.41 14.85 -17.58
N PHE A 49 17.73 15.64 -18.59
CA PHE A 49 18.82 15.35 -19.51
C PHE A 49 19.68 16.57 -19.78
N ARG A 50 20.87 16.34 -20.32
CA ARG A 50 21.74 17.39 -20.86
C ARG A 50 22.67 16.84 -21.94
N PRO A 51 23.14 17.65 -22.89
CA PRO A 51 24.24 17.25 -23.76
C PRO A 51 25.47 16.89 -22.91
N VAL A 52 26.20 15.85 -23.29
CA VAL A 52 27.45 15.47 -22.60
C VAL A 52 28.41 16.66 -22.57
N GLY A 53 28.92 17.00 -21.38
CA GLY A 53 29.79 18.16 -21.16
C GLY A 53 29.07 19.50 -20.97
N SER A 54 27.75 19.56 -21.08
CA SER A 54 26.94 20.73 -20.70
C SER A 54 26.78 20.83 -19.18
N GLN A 55 26.54 22.05 -18.68
CA GLN A 55 26.27 22.28 -17.26
C GLN A 55 24.78 22.33 -16.93
N ALA A 56 23.93 22.69 -17.89
CA ALA A 56 22.49 22.88 -17.68
C ALA A 56 21.72 21.57 -17.88
N TRP A 57 20.83 21.26 -16.94
CA TRP A 57 19.88 20.15 -17.00
C TRP A 57 18.53 20.65 -17.52
N HIS A 58 17.89 19.84 -18.35
CA HIS A 58 16.60 20.11 -18.98
C HIS A 58 15.60 19.04 -18.56
N ALA A 59 14.32 19.39 -18.41
CA ALA A 59 13.29 18.40 -18.12
C ALA A 59 13.07 17.50 -19.34
N ASP A 60 12.68 16.25 -19.15
CA ASP A 60 12.33 15.33 -20.24
C ASP A 60 11.28 15.87 -21.21
N SER A 61 10.32 16.66 -20.71
CA SER A 61 9.35 17.41 -21.52
C SER A 61 9.98 18.42 -22.49
N ASP A 62 11.22 18.84 -22.23
CA ASP A 62 11.97 19.80 -23.04
C ASP A 62 12.86 19.10 -24.09
N TRP A 63 12.69 17.79 -24.30
CA TRP A 63 13.49 17.02 -25.25
C TRP A 63 13.30 17.51 -26.69
N MET A 64 14.43 17.71 -27.38
CA MET A 64 14.49 18.29 -28.74
C MET A 64 15.27 17.41 -29.74
N GLY A 65 15.47 16.13 -29.44
CA GLY A 65 16.27 15.22 -30.26
C GLY A 65 15.53 14.67 -31.47
N GLY A 66 15.76 15.28 -32.65
CA GLY A 66 15.33 14.80 -33.98
C GLY A 66 14.10 15.54 -34.56
N ASP A 67 14.31 16.24 -35.69
CA ASP A 67 13.39 17.09 -36.48
C ASP A 67 12.10 17.60 -35.80
N SER A 68 12.32 18.46 -34.81
CA SER A 68 11.55 19.69 -34.58
C SER A 68 10.08 19.57 -34.16
N GLN A 69 9.81 18.98 -32.99
CA GLN A 69 8.72 19.44 -32.09
C GLN A 69 9.18 19.26 -30.63
N ILE A 70 8.87 20.26 -29.77
CA ILE A 70 8.97 20.12 -28.31
C ILE A 70 8.00 19.00 -27.92
N GLY A 71 8.49 17.88 -27.38
CA GLY A 71 7.65 16.72 -27.08
C GLY A 71 8.36 15.64 -26.27
N ASP A 72 7.57 14.67 -25.82
CA ASP A 72 8.01 13.57 -24.95
C ASP A 72 9.14 12.73 -25.56
N ILE A 73 9.97 12.13 -24.70
CA ILE A 73 11.07 11.24 -25.08
C ILE A 73 10.54 10.09 -25.96
N PRO A 74 11.22 9.73 -27.07
CA PRO A 74 10.87 8.55 -27.85
C PRO A 74 10.81 7.28 -26.98
N GLU A 75 9.79 6.44 -27.18
CA GLU A 75 9.52 5.26 -26.33
C GLU A 75 10.74 4.33 -26.18
N SER A 76 11.54 4.14 -27.22
CA SER A 76 12.76 3.32 -27.16
C SER A 76 13.88 3.91 -26.32
N ILE A 77 13.96 5.24 -26.21
CA ILE A 77 14.91 5.94 -25.33
C ILE A 77 14.34 5.96 -23.92
N ALA A 78 13.03 6.22 -23.76
CA ALA A 78 12.35 6.15 -22.47
C ALA A 78 12.51 4.78 -21.80
N GLN A 79 12.35 3.68 -22.55
CA GLN A 79 12.57 2.32 -22.05
C GLN A 79 14.02 2.06 -21.64
N LYS A 80 15.00 2.58 -22.39
CA LYS A 80 16.43 2.46 -22.03
C LYS A 80 16.78 3.29 -20.80
N VAL A 81 16.29 4.53 -20.75
CA VAL A 81 16.42 5.42 -19.59
C VAL A 81 15.79 4.77 -18.39
N ASP A 82 14.55 4.28 -18.47
CA ASP A 82 13.86 3.64 -17.36
C ASP A 82 14.56 2.37 -16.90
N SER A 83 15.06 1.52 -17.79
CA SER A 83 15.80 0.30 -17.42
C SER A 83 17.11 0.62 -16.70
N GLU A 84 17.90 1.55 -17.23
CA GLU A 84 19.22 1.89 -16.69
C GLU A 84 19.09 2.76 -15.43
N VAL A 85 18.11 3.66 -15.37
CA VAL A 85 17.74 4.41 -14.17
C VAL A 85 17.15 3.48 -13.12
N HIS A 86 16.33 2.51 -13.48
CA HIS A 86 15.81 1.51 -12.53
C HIS A 86 16.94 0.66 -11.98
N GLU A 87 17.92 0.26 -12.80
CA GLU A 87 19.13 -0.40 -12.34
C GLU A 87 19.97 0.52 -11.43
N GLN A 88 20.02 1.82 -11.69
CA GLN A 88 20.74 2.79 -10.85
C GLN A 88 20.02 3.21 -9.59
N ILE A 89 18.69 3.25 -9.58
CA ILE A 89 17.87 3.38 -8.38
C ILE A 89 18.06 2.12 -7.55
N THR A 90 17.96 0.95 -8.18
CA THR A 90 18.29 -0.33 -7.55
C THR A 90 19.73 -0.36 -7.04
N LYS A 91 20.72 0.22 -7.75
CA LYS A 91 22.13 0.30 -7.31
C LYS A 91 22.38 1.35 -6.24
N ALA A 92 21.70 2.48 -6.28
CA ALA A 92 21.78 3.52 -5.24
C ALA A 92 21.08 3.05 -3.97
N MET A 93 19.99 2.31 -4.12
CA MET A 93 19.36 1.55 -3.03
C MET A 93 20.25 0.40 -2.59
N SER A 94 20.93 -0.32 -3.49
CA SER A 94 21.88 -1.40 -3.14
C SER A 94 23.28 -0.90 -2.75
N GLY A 95 23.49 0.41 -2.67
CA GLY A 95 24.78 1.03 -2.35
C GLY A 95 24.83 1.63 -0.94
N GLU A 96 23.70 2.05 -0.38
CA GLU A 96 23.61 2.60 0.99
C GLU A 96 22.39 2.11 1.79
N PHE A 97 21.37 1.51 1.17
CA PHE A 97 20.25 0.92 1.90
C PHE A 97 20.42 -0.60 1.99
N VAL A 98 21.01 -1.03 3.11
CA VAL A 98 20.99 -2.43 3.52
C VAL A 98 19.87 -2.59 4.55
N PRO A 99 18.70 -3.13 4.19
CA PRO A 99 17.65 -3.35 5.17
C PRO A 99 18.17 -4.31 6.23
N ASN A 100 17.92 -3.98 7.49
CA ASN A 100 18.27 -4.90 8.57
C ASN A 100 17.30 -6.09 8.57
N ALA A 101 17.66 -7.14 9.32
CA ALA A 101 16.85 -8.36 9.40
C ALA A 101 15.42 -8.10 9.91
N ASN A 102 15.18 -7.06 10.71
CA ASN A 102 13.86 -6.72 11.22
C ASN A 102 12.96 -6.14 10.11
N MET A 103 13.50 -5.26 9.26
CA MET A 103 12.79 -4.70 8.11
C MET A 103 12.35 -5.80 7.14
N ILE A 104 13.28 -6.69 6.78
CA ILE A 104 13.00 -7.84 5.90
C ILE A 104 11.91 -8.72 6.51
N ARG A 105 12.06 -9.13 7.78
CA ARG A 105 11.06 -9.95 8.47
C ARG A 105 9.70 -9.28 8.58
N ALA A 106 9.65 -7.97 8.79
CA ALA A 106 8.39 -7.23 8.86
C ALA A 106 7.67 -7.19 7.51
N ALA A 107 8.41 -7.02 6.41
CA ALA A 107 7.85 -7.13 5.05
C ALA A 107 7.35 -8.55 4.75
N GLU A 108 8.15 -9.58 5.03
CA GLU A 108 7.75 -10.98 4.82
C GLU A 108 6.49 -11.35 5.62
N ASN A 109 6.42 -10.90 6.89
CA ASN A 109 5.24 -11.09 7.72
C ASN A 109 4.00 -10.38 7.14
N LEU A 110 4.16 -9.19 6.56
CA LEU A 110 3.05 -8.48 5.92
C LEU A 110 2.60 -9.20 4.65
N LEU A 111 3.51 -9.63 3.79
CA LEU A 111 3.20 -10.41 2.58
C LEU A 111 2.44 -11.70 2.92
N LEU A 112 2.88 -12.42 3.96
CA LEU A 112 2.16 -13.61 4.42
C LEU A 112 0.78 -13.27 5.00
N SER A 113 0.67 -12.20 5.78
CA SER A 113 -0.60 -11.78 6.38
C SER A 113 -1.62 -11.35 5.32
N MET A 114 -1.16 -10.66 4.27
CA MET A 114 -1.97 -10.33 3.08
C MET A 114 -2.42 -11.61 2.37
N SER A 115 -1.50 -12.55 2.13
CA SER A 115 -1.82 -13.84 1.51
C SER A 115 -2.82 -14.66 2.33
N HIS A 116 -2.70 -14.65 3.66
CA HIS A 116 -3.63 -15.32 4.56
C HIS A 116 -5.03 -14.68 4.47
N GLU A 117 -5.10 -13.36 4.48
CA GLU A 117 -6.36 -12.63 4.31
C GLU A 117 -7.00 -12.93 2.94
N ASP A 118 -6.21 -12.94 1.86
CA ASP A 118 -6.68 -13.22 0.49
C ASP A 118 -7.26 -14.63 0.35
N VAL A 119 -6.78 -15.60 1.14
CA VAL A 119 -7.34 -16.96 1.18
C VAL A 119 -8.60 -17.02 2.04
N VAL A 120 -8.63 -16.35 3.19
CA VAL A 120 -9.76 -16.41 4.14
C VAL A 120 -10.96 -15.61 3.65
N ARG A 121 -10.73 -14.40 3.12
CA ARG A 121 -11.77 -13.44 2.70
C ARG A 121 -12.81 -14.03 1.75
N PRO A 122 -12.47 -14.65 0.61
CA PRO A 122 -13.47 -15.16 -0.32
C PRO A 122 -14.34 -16.25 0.30
N VAL A 123 -13.78 -17.12 1.15
CA VAL A 123 -14.52 -18.18 1.84
C VAL A 123 -15.53 -17.59 2.82
N VAL A 124 -15.09 -16.63 3.65
CA VAL A 124 -15.94 -15.96 4.63
C VAL A 124 -17.05 -15.16 3.96
N VAL A 125 -16.70 -14.35 2.96
CA VAL A 125 -17.67 -13.55 2.21
C VAL A 125 -18.71 -14.45 1.55
N ALA A 126 -18.31 -15.60 0.99
CA ALA A 126 -19.23 -16.52 0.33
C ALA A 126 -20.30 -17.06 1.30
N TYR A 127 -19.91 -17.62 2.45
CA TYR A 127 -20.90 -18.18 3.37
C TYR A 127 -21.75 -17.10 4.05
N GLU A 128 -21.18 -15.93 4.39
CA GLU A 128 -21.95 -14.84 5.00
C GLU A 128 -23.00 -14.30 4.03
N THR A 129 -22.63 -14.14 2.75
CA THR A 129 -23.55 -13.71 1.70
C THR A 129 -24.67 -14.73 1.48
N GLU A 130 -24.34 -16.02 1.43
CA GLU A 130 -25.32 -17.10 1.29
C GLU A 130 -26.32 -17.13 2.46
N ILE A 131 -25.84 -17.00 3.70
CA ILE A 131 -26.69 -16.98 4.90
C ILE A 131 -27.64 -15.77 4.84
N LEU A 132 -27.13 -14.56 4.58
CA LEU A 132 -27.95 -13.36 4.46
C LEU A 132 -28.98 -13.48 3.34
N THR A 133 -28.57 -14.03 2.19
CA THR A 133 -29.45 -14.24 1.03
C THR A 133 -30.56 -15.23 1.34
N ARG A 134 -30.26 -16.32 2.06
CA ARG A 134 -31.24 -17.33 2.43
C ARG A 134 -32.30 -16.81 3.40
N HIS A 135 -31.87 -16.06 4.41
CA HIS A 135 -32.78 -15.62 5.47
C HIS A 135 -33.50 -14.32 5.13
N GLN A 136 -32.95 -13.49 4.24
CA GLN A 136 -33.52 -12.18 3.89
C GLN A 136 -33.85 -11.34 5.13
N PHE A 137 -32.95 -11.36 6.13
CA PHE A 137 -33.18 -10.64 7.38
C PHE A 137 -33.44 -9.15 7.13
N ARG A 138 -34.38 -8.58 7.88
CA ARG A 138 -34.67 -7.15 7.80
C ARG A 138 -33.86 -6.36 8.82
N ILE A 139 -33.66 -5.09 8.50
CA ILE A 139 -33.07 -4.13 9.42
C ILE A 139 -33.87 -4.09 10.73
N ALA A 140 -33.17 -3.96 11.86
CA ALA A 140 -33.80 -3.85 13.16
C ALA A 140 -34.67 -2.61 13.26
N ARG A 141 -35.82 -2.75 13.93
CA ARG A 141 -36.83 -1.71 14.05
C ARG A 141 -36.25 -0.44 14.69
N LYS A 142 -35.32 -0.61 15.63
CA LYS A 142 -34.61 0.51 16.26
C LYS A 142 -33.93 1.43 15.24
N TYR A 143 -33.39 0.91 14.13
CA TYR A 143 -32.76 1.77 13.11
C TYR A 143 -33.80 2.46 12.22
N VAL A 144 -34.91 1.78 11.93
CA VAL A 144 -36.05 2.36 11.19
C VAL A 144 -36.65 3.53 11.95
N GLU A 145 -36.82 3.38 13.26
CA GLU A 145 -37.31 4.45 14.15
C GLU A 145 -36.36 5.65 14.22
N HIS A 146 -35.08 5.46 13.89
CA HIS A 146 -34.07 6.52 13.78
C HIS A 146 -33.89 7.03 12.34
N GLY A 147 -34.81 6.70 11.42
CA GLY A 147 -34.85 7.25 10.06
C GLY A 147 -34.06 6.45 9.02
N CYS A 148 -33.65 5.22 9.31
CA CYS A 148 -33.12 4.31 8.28
C CYS A 148 -34.27 3.68 7.47
N ASP A 149 -34.00 3.36 6.20
CA ASP A 149 -34.96 2.66 5.34
C ASP A 149 -35.20 1.22 5.82
N ASP A 150 -36.45 0.75 5.80
CA ASP A 150 -36.79 -0.66 6.05
C ASP A 150 -36.38 -1.52 4.86
N VAL A 151 -35.19 -2.13 4.96
CA VAL A 151 -34.56 -2.89 3.89
C VAL A 151 -34.11 -4.28 4.36
N VAL A 152 -34.01 -5.19 3.40
CA VAL A 152 -33.35 -6.49 3.61
C VAL A 152 -31.84 -6.30 3.64
N ILE A 153 -31.19 -6.91 4.62
CA ILE A 153 -29.73 -6.89 4.79
C ILE A 153 -29.10 -8.03 3.99
N LEU A 154 -28.56 -7.68 2.81
CA LEU A 154 -27.78 -8.59 1.96
C LEU A 154 -26.27 -8.34 2.02
N ASP A 155 -25.87 -7.16 2.50
CA ASP A 155 -24.46 -6.79 2.69
C ASP A 155 -24.00 -7.19 4.09
N ARG A 156 -22.98 -8.06 4.15
CA ARG A 156 -22.30 -8.46 5.39
C ARG A 156 -21.88 -7.28 6.27
N LYS A 157 -21.50 -6.14 5.66
CA LYS A 157 -21.05 -4.95 6.39
C LYS A 157 -22.20 -4.27 7.14
N ARG A 158 -23.45 -4.61 6.84
CA ARG A 158 -24.65 -4.12 7.51
C ARG A 158 -25.25 -5.13 8.50
N SER A 159 -24.58 -6.26 8.75
CA SER A 159 -25.05 -7.28 9.70
C SER A 159 -25.19 -6.77 11.15
N TYR A 160 -24.48 -5.70 11.53
CA TYR A 160 -24.67 -5.02 12.81
C TYR A 160 -26.06 -4.38 12.96
N MET A 161 -26.79 -4.22 11.84
CA MET A 161 -28.12 -3.62 11.81
C MET A 161 -29.24 -4.64 12.02
N LEU A 162 -28.93 -5.94 12.18
CA LEU A 162 -29.91 -6.99 12.41
C LEU A 162 -30.56 -6.89 13.80
N GLU A 163 -31.78 -7.41 13.93
CA GLU A 163 -32.39 -7.62 15.25
C GLU A 163 -31.56 -8.63 16.05
N GLN A 164 -31.62 -8.55 17.38
CA GLN A 164 -30.82 -9.42 18.24
C GLN A 164 -31.11 -10.92 18.02
N SER A 165 -32.37 -11.28 17.78
CA SER A 165 -32.78 -12.66 17.46
C SER A 165 -32.19 -13.14 16.13
N ASP A 166 -32.23 -12.29 15.10
CA ASP A 166 -31.77 -12.60 13.76
C ASP A 166 -30.24 -12.66 13.72
N PHE A 167 -29.59 -11.75 14.43
CA PHE A 167 -28.14 -11.73 14.59
C PHE A 167 -27.62 -13.01 15.28
N ALA A 168 -28.35 -13.53 16.26
CA ALA A 168 -28.00 -14.81 16.91
C ALA A 168 -28.08 -16.00 15.93
N ILE A 169 -29.10 -16.02 15.06
CA ILE A 169 -29.22 -17.04 13.99
C ILE A 169 -28.07 -16.90 13.00
N TYR A 170 -27.80 -15.68 12.54
CA TYR A 170 -26.72 -15.36 11.62
C TYR A 170 -25.36 -15.82 12.17
N LEU A 171 -25.01 -15.41 13.39
CA LEU A 171 -23.73 -15.81 14.03
C LEU A 171 -23.59 -17.31 14.17
N LYS A 172 -24.64 -18.00 14.63
CA LYS A 172 -24.62 -19.46 14.78
C LYS A 172 -24.30 -20.14 13.45
N GLN A 173 -24.96 -19.74 12.36
CA GLN A 173 -24.72 -20.33 11.04
C GLN A 173 -23.34 -19.95 10.47
N CYS A 174 -22.84 -18.75 10.76
CA CYS A 174 -21.48 -18.37 10.40
C CYS A 174 -20.44 -19.26 11.10
N PHE A 175 -20.65 -19.62 12.37
CA PHE A 175 -19.76 -20.53 13.09
C PHE A 175 -19.82 -21.96 12.53
N GLU A 176 -21.02 -22.47 12.23
CA GLU A 176 -21.20 -23.77 11.57
C GLU A 176 -20.50 -23.80 10.20
N ALA A 177 -20.64 -22.74 9.39
CA ALA A 177 -20.02 -22.63 8.08
C ALA A 177 -18.48 -22.49 8.16
N ARG A 178 -17.98 -21.73 9.13
CA ARG A 178 -16.53 -21.63 9.43
C ARG A 178 -15.95 -23.02 9.73
N ASP A 179 -16.60 -23.76 10.62
CA ASP A 179 -16.12 -25.07 11.06
C ASP A 179 -16.16 -26.08 9.91
N ALA A 180 -17.22 -26.05 9.08
CA ALA A 180 -17.33 -26.85 7.87
C ALA A 180 -16.25 -26.52 6.82
N ALA A 181 -15.85 -25.25 6.72
CA ALA A 181 -14.75 -24.80 5.86
C ALA A 181 -13.35 -25.10 6.44
N GLY A 182 -13.27 -25.65 7.66
CA GLY A 182 -12.01 -25.97 8.31
C GLY A 182 -11.17 -24.75 8.75
N LEU A 183 -11.77 -23.55 8.75
CA LEU A 183 -11.07 -22.32 9.11
C LEU A 183 -10.75 -22.31 10.62
N LYS A 184 -9.49 -22.03 10.94
CA LYS A 184 -9.01 -21.96 12.33
C LYS A 184 -9.11 -20.53 12.85
N VAL A 185 -9.50 -20.42 14.12
CA VAL A 185 -9.61 -19.16 14.85
C VAL A 185 -9.01 -19.34 16.24
N ARG A 186 -8.54 -18.24 16.85
CA ARG A 186 -7.92 -18.25 18.19
C ARG A 186 -8.93 -18.52 19.31
N ALA A 187 -10.18 -18.08 19.14
CA ALA A 187 -11.25 -18.30 20.09
C ALA A 187 -12.56 -18.69 19.39
N PRO A 188 -13.45 -19.46 20.04
CA PRO A 188 -14.68 -19.98 19.40
C PRO A 188 -15.61 -18.91 18.83
N ASP A 189 -15.64 -17.71 19.42
CA ASP A 189 -16.54 -16.63 19.01
C ASP A 189 -15.94 -15.68 17.97
N ASN A 190 -14.70 -15.94 17.55
CA ASN A 190 -14.01 -15.05 16.62
C ASN A 190 -14.46 -15.27 15.17
N CYS A 191 -14.52 -14.17 14.43
CA CYS A 191 -14.65 -14.16 12.97
C CYS A 191 -13.27 -14.39 12.34
N PRO A 192 -13.09 -15.41 11.47
CA PRO A 192 -11.81 -15.68 10.82
C PRO A 192 -11.29 -14.50 10.00
N LEU A 193 -12.19 -13.80 9.29
CA LEU A 193 -11.80 -12.65 8.48
C LEU A 193 -11.34 -11.48 9.34
N LEU A 194 -11.99 -11.21 10.48
CA LEU A 194 -11.53 -10.16 11.39
C LEU A 194 -10.19 -10.51 12.03
N GLU A 195 -9.94 -11.79 12.34
CA GLU A 195 -8.61 -12.23 12.80
C GLU A 195 -7.55 -12.00 11.73
N ALA A 196 -7.81 -12.40 10.48
CA ALA A 196 -6.89 -12.21 9.36
C ALA A 196 -6.61 -10.72 9.09
N GLU A 197 -7.65 -9.89 9.04
CA GLU A 197 -7.53 -8.43 8.87
C GLU A 197 -6.72 -7.80 10.02
N ASN A 198 -6.98 -8.21 11.26
CA ASN A 198 -6.22 -7.74 12.41
C ASN A 198 -4.76 -8.18 12.35
N THR A 199 -4.47 -9.41 11.92
CA THR A 199 -3.10 -9.89 11.70
C THR A 199 -2.38 -9.07 10.62
N ARG A 200 -3.04 -8.77 9.50
CA ARG A 200 -2.49 -7.86 8.46
C ARG A 200 -2.22 -6.47 9.02
N ILE A 201 -3.16 -5.86 9.76
CA ILE A 201 -2.99 -4.54 10.38
C ILE A 201 -1.81 -4.54 11.36
N GLN A 202 -1.65 -5.60 12.14
CA GLN A 202 -0.50 -5.76 13.05
C GLN A 202 0.81 -5.84 12.26
N ALA A 203 0.86 -6.61 11.16
CA ALA A 203 2.03 -6.70 10.31
C ALA A 203 2.37 -5.37 9.62
N GLU A 204 1.38 -4.62 9.15
CA GLU A 204 1.58 -3.25 8.62
C GLU A 204 2.20 -2.33 9.67
N ASN A 205 1.71 -2.37 10.91
CA ASN A 205 2.27 -1.56 12.00
C ASN A 205 3.73 -1.93 12.28
N LEU A 206 4.05 -3.23 12.26
CA LEU A 206 5.42 -3.70 12.43
C LEU A 206 6.32 -3.23 11.29
N LEU A 207 5.84 -3.28 10.04
CA LEU A 207 6.59 -2.79 8.88
C LEU A 207 6.86 -1.28 9.00
N LEU A 208 5.83 -0.47 9.25
CA LEU A 208 6.00 0.98 9.41
C LEU A 208 6.91 1.32 10.59
N THR A 209 6.86 0.56 11.68
CA THR A 209 7.75 0.73 12.83
C THR A 209 9.20 0.40 12.47
N ALA A 210 9.44 -0.73 11.81
CA ALA A 210 10.78 -1.13 11.37
C ALA A 210 11.38 -0.12 10.38
N MET A 211 10.56 0.38 9.47
CA MET A 211 10.99 1.36 8.47
C MET A 211 11.24 2.75 9.06
N ALA A 212 10.55 3.11 10.14
CA ALA A 212 10.77 4.36 10.86
C ALA A 212 12.10 4.43 11.62
N GLU A 213 12.86 3.33 11.71
CA GLU A 213 14.25 3.34 12.20
C GLU A 213 15.16 4.16 11.28
N LEU A 214 14.81 4.30 10.00
CA LEU A 214 15.53 5.17 9.08
C LEU A 214 15.21 6.65 9.39
N PRO A 215 16.21 7.51 9.64
CA PRO A 215 15.97 8.91 10.05
C PRO A 215 15.07 9.71 9.08
N ASN A 216 15.19 9.45 7.78
CA ASN A 216 14.38 10.08 6.73
C ASN A 216 12.94 9.53 6.65
N LEU A 217 12.66 8.36 7.23
CA LEU A 217 11.33 7.74 7.26
C LEU A 217 10.68 7.77 8.65
N ALA A 218 11.30 8.36 9.67
CA ALA A 218 10.77 8.40 11.04
C ALA A 218 9.31 8.93 11.15
N ALA A 219 8.85 9.73 10.18
CA ALA A 219 7.48 10.22 10.12
C ALA A 219 6.42 9.13 9.84
N ILE A 220 6.77 8.04 9.15
CA ILE A 220 5.80 6.99 8.77
C ILE A 220 5.44 6.06 9.94
N GLY A 221 6.27 6.02 10.98
CA GLY A 221 5.99 5.29 12.22
C GLY A 221 5.04 6.02 13.19
N LYS A 222 4.55 7.21 12.82
CA LYS A 222 3.67 8.00 13.70
C LYS A 222 2.21 7.50 13.64
N PRO A 223 1.47 7.51 14.77
CA PRO A 223 0.11 6.96 14.83
C PRO A 223 -0.96 7.80 14.10
N TRP A 224 -0.60 8.99 13.59
CA TRP A 224 -1.54 9.97 13.04
C TRP A 224 -1.57 10.01 11.50
N LEU A 225 -1.07 8.99 10.82
CA LEU A 225 -1.18 8.93 9.36
C LEU A 225 -2.65 8.82 8.95
N THR A 226 -3.02 9.55 7.90
CA THR A 226 -4.31 9.31 7.23
C THR A 226 -4.31 7.91 6.63
N LEU A 227 -5.50 7.33 6.41
CA LEU A 227 -5.63 6.00 5.80
C LEU A 227 -4.93 5.93 4.43
N GLU A 228 -5.02 7.00 3.63
CA GLU A 228 -4.33 7.07 2.35
C GLU A 228 -2.81 7.15 2.48
N ALA A 229 -2.29 8.01 3.37
CA ALA A 229 -0.85 8.14 3.58
C ALA A 229 -0.26 6.84 4.13
N ARG A 230 -0.99 6.16 5.02
CA ARG A 230 -0.62 4.85 5.54
C ARG A 230 -0.51 3.82 4.42
N LYS A 231 -1.54 3.71 3.57
CA LYS A 231 -1.54 2.78 2.43
C LYS A 231 -0.32 3.02 1.52
N ARG A 232 -0.08 4.27 1.13
CA ARG A 232 1.06 4.64 0.29
C ARG A 232 2.41 4.30 0.94
N ALA A 233 2.55 4.54 2.24
CA ALA A 233 3.77 4.21 2.96
C ALA A 233 4.03 2.69 2.99
N ILE A 234 2.97 1.88 3.16
CA ILE A 234 3.07 0.41 3.10
C ILE A 234 3.50 -0.03 1.70
N ASP A 235 2.82 0.44 0.65
CA ASP A 235 3.12 0.04 -0.73
C ASP A 235 4.59 0.37 -1.09
N LEU A 236 5.04 1.59 -0.82
CA LEU A 236 6.43 2.01 -1.07
C LEU A 236 7.47 1.22 -0.28
N THR A 237 7.17 0.90 0.99
CA THR A 237 8.12 0.14 1.83
C THR A 237 8.18 -1.32 1.44
N LEU A 238 7.07 -1.91 0.98
CA LEU A 238 7.07 -3.24 0.38
C LEU A 238 7.86 -3.28 -0.93
N ASP A 239 7.64 -2.33 -1.84
CA ASP A 239 8.38 -2.25 -3.11
C ASP A 239 9.89 -2.14 -2.87
N MET A 240 10.29 -1.35 -1.86
CA MET A 240 11.69 -1.19 -1.47
C MET A 240 12.31 -2.46 -0.87
N LEU A 241 11.53 -3.24 -0.11
CA LEU A 241 12.02 -4.45 0.57
C LEU A 241 11.86 -5.73 -0.25
N ALA A 242 11.01 -5.72 -1.28
CA ALA A 242 10.72 -6.89 -2.11
C ALA A 242 11.98 -7.58 -2.67
N PRO A 243 13.02 -6.87 -3.16
CA PRO A 243 14.25 -7.53 -3.64
C PRO A 243 15.06 -8.26 -2.57
N PHE A 244 14.81 -7.98 -1.29
CA PHE A 244 15.54 -8.56 -0.14
C PHE A 244 14.74 -9.64 0.59
N CYS A 245 13.45 -9.79 0.27
CA CYS A 245 12.61 -10.84 0.81
C CYS A 245 12.96 -12.18 0.16
N GLY A 246 12.79 -13.28 0.89
CA GLY A 246 12.88 -14.62 0.31
C GLY A 246 11.77 -14.90 -0.69
N ASP A 247 11.93 -15.97 -1.46
CA ASP A 247 10.82 -16.58 -2.18
C ASP A 247 9.80 -17.19 -1.22
N ALA A 248 8.64 -17.58 -1.76
CA ALA A 248 7.53 -18.11 -0.96
C ALA A 248 7.97 -19.31 -0.07
N ASP A 249 8.73 -20.25 -0.64
CA ASP A 249 9.22 -21.41 0.10
C ASP A 249 10.20 -21.00 1.20
N GLY A 250 11.10 -20.05 0.93
CA GLY A 250 12.04 -19.50 1.91
C GLY A 250 11.35 -18.79 3.07
N ILE A 251 10.30 -18.01 2.79
CA ILE A 251 9.50 -17.32 3.81
C ILE A 251 8.76 -18.34 4.69
N ILE A 252 8.07 -19.30 4.07
CA ILE A 252 7.31 -20.34 4.80
C ILE A 252 8.23 -21.16 5.69
N ASN A 253 9.37 -21.63 5.16
CA ASN A 253 10.31 -22.44 5.92
C ASN A 253 10.89 -21.70 7.14
N ARG A 254 11.20 -20.40 7.00
CA ARG A 254 11.68 -19.58 8.14
C ARG A 254 10.64 -19.46 9.26
N LEU A 255 9.37 -19.37 8.90
CA LEU A 255 8.27 -19.21 9.87
C LEU A 255 7.87 -20.53 10.52
N MET A 256 8.03 -21.67 9.83
CA MET A 256 7.81 -22.99 10.41
C MET A 256 8.97 -23.44 11.32
N ALA A 257 10.16 -22.85 11.16
CA ALA A 257 11.34 -23.15 11.96
C ALA A 257 11.46 -22.31 13.25
N ALA A 258 10.62 -21.28 13.42
CA ALA A 258 10.57 -20.39 14.58
C ALA A 258 9.53 -20.87 15.62
#